data_AF-A0A7V3QL89-F1
#
_entry.id   AF-A0A7V3QL89-F1
#
_cell.length_a   1.000
_cell.length_b   1.000
_cell.length_c   1.000
_cell.angle_alpha   90.00
_cell.angle_beta   90.00
_cell.angle_gamma   90.00
#
_symmetry.space_group_name_H-M   'P 1'
#
loop_
_entity.id
_entity.type
_entity.pdbx_description
1 polymer ?
#
loop_
_entity_poly.entity_id
_entity_poly.type
_entity_poly.pdbx_seq_one_letter_code
_entity_poly.pdbx_strand_id
1 'polypeptide(L)'
;SKIISKSKKVVRLGFVPDNDLVAIYNLATLYVQPSFYEGFGLPLLEAMSCGTPVLASDIGAHREIASDAALFFDPYSVSNLKEKLNEIISQKDLRKRLVEKGLKRVKDFSWLKTARETLKVYEKILF
;
A
#
# COMPACT_ATOMS: atom_id res chain seq x y z
N SER A 1 13.05 -13.54 -19.42
CA SER A 1 12.00 -12.84 -20.19
C SER A 1 12.19 -11.32 -20.06
N LYS A 2 12.75 -10.65 -21.08
CA LYS A 2 12.97 -9.19 -21.07
C LYS A 2 11.71 -8.48 -21.58
N ILE A 3 10.89 -7.94 -20.68
CA ILE A 3 9.77 -7.07 -21.05
C ILE A 3 10.26 -5.63 -21.05
N ILE A 4 10.75 -5.19 -22.20
CA ILE A 4 11.28 -3.83 -22.43
C ILE A 4 10.09 -2.86 -22.54
N SER A 5 9.96 -1.94 -21.59
CA SER A 5 9.15 -0.73 -21.78
C SER A 5 9.88 0.21 -22.74
N LYS A 6 9.23 0.66 -23.83
CA LYS A 6 9.82 1.61 -24.80
C LYS A 6 9.96 3.06 -24.28
N SER A 7 9.72 3.33 -23.00
CA SER A 7 9.77 4.68 -22.40
C SER A 7 10.85 4.76 -21.32
N LYS A 8 11.76 5.75 -21.43
CA LYS A 8 12.79 6.04 -20.41
C LYS A 8 12.24 6.41 -19.01
N LYS A 9 10.90 6.54 -18.87
CA LYS A 9 10.22 6.92 -17.64
C LYS A 9 9.61 5.74 -16.86
N VAL A 10 9.66 4.52 -17.41
CA VAL A 10 9.06 3.34 -16.78
C VAL A 10 10.07 2.21 -16.74
N VAL A 11 10.41 1.77 -15.54
CA VAL A 11 11.28 0.62 -15.28
C VAL A 11 10.43 -0.54 -14.77
N ARG A 12 10.55 -1.72 -15.40
CA ARG A 12 9.91 -2.96 -14.93
C ARG A 12 10.98 -3.83 -14.30
N LEU A 13 10.91 -4.00 -12.99
CA LEU A 13 11.95 -4.68 -12.22
C LEU A 13 11.83 -6.22 -12.26
N GLY A 14 10.63 -6.74 -12.55
CA GLY A 14 10.37 -8.18 -12.43
C GLY A 14 10.28 -8.57 -10.96
N PHE A 15 10.83 -9.74 -10.62
CA PHE A 15 10.96 -10.15 -9.22
C PHE A 15 12.01 -9.28 -8.51
N VAL A 16 11.68 -8.82 -7.31
CA VAL A 16 12.58 -8.06 -6.45
C VAL A 16 12.66 -8.79 -5.11
N PRO A 17 13.86 -9.14 -4.63
CA PRO A 17 14.04 -9.70 -3.29
C PRO A 17 13.57 -8.73 -2.20
N ASP A 18 13.07 -9.26 -1.08
CA ASP A 18 12.45 -8.45 -0.01
C ASP A 18 13.35 -7.30 0.49
N ASN A 19 14.64 -7.56 0.68
CA ASN A 19 15.58 -6.53 1.14
C ASN A 19 15.69 -5.34 0.17
N ASP A 20 15.68 -5.61 -1.13
CA ASP A 20 15.72 -4.58 -2.16
C ASP A 20 14.36 -3.89 -2.30
N LEU A 21 13.27 -4.63 -2.10
CA LEU A 21 11.91 -4.10 -2.14
C LEU A 21 11.69 -3.05 -1.03
N VAL A 22 12.20 -3.30 0.17
CA VAL A 22 12.21 -2.31 1.26
C VAL A 22 12.94 -1.04 0.85
N ALA A 23 14.10 -1.14 0.19
CA ALA A 23 14.82 0.03 -0.30
C ALA A 23 14.00 0.81 -1.35
N ILE A 24 13.29 0.11 -2.24
CA ILE A 24 12.42 0.74 -3.24
C ILE A 24 11.28 1.50 -2.57
N TYR A 25 10.61 0.91 -1.58
CA TYR A 25 9.56 1.61 -0.85
C TYR A 25 10.12 2.87 -0.16
N ASN A 26 11.21 2.75 0.61
CA ASN A 26 11.81 3.89 1.32
C ASN A 26 12.23 5.03 0.37
N LEU A 27 12.66 4.72 -0.85
CA LEU A 27 13.07 5.71 -1.85
C LEU A 27 11.91 6.24 -2.71
N ALA A 28 10.76 5.55 -2.71
CA ALA A 28 9.60 5.99 -3.47
C ALA A 28 8.98 7.26 -2.88
N THR A 29 8.69 8.24 -3.74
CA THR A 29 7.92 9.43 -3.34
C THR A 29 6.45 9.10 -3.05
N LEU A 30 5.93 8.07 -3.70
CA LEU A 30 4.54 7.63 -3.65
C LEU A 30 4.47 6.16 -4.07
N TYR A 31 3.66 5.39 -3.35
CA TYR A 31 3.21 4.08 -3.79
C TYR A 31 1.76 4.14 -4.29
N VAL A 32 1.47 3.47 -5.41
CA VAL A 32 0.15 3.49 -6.06
C VAL A 32 -0.34 2.07 -6.25
N GLN A 33 -1.51 1.75 -5.71
CA GLN A 33 -2.16 0.44 -5.88
C GLN A 33 -3.49 0.57 -6.63
N PRO A 34 -3.49 0.42 -7.98
CA PRO A 34 -4.68 0.58 -8.82
C PRO A 34 -5.48 -0.72 -9.00
N SER A 35 -5.79 -1.41 -7.91
CA SER A 35 -6.54 -2.67 -7.95
C SER A 35 -8.04 -2.46 -8.20
N PHE A 36 -8.65 -3.30 -9.03
CA PHE A 36 -10.10 -3.45 -9.07
C PHE A 36 -10.64 -4.33 -7.93
N TYR A 37 -9.85 -5.33 -7.52
CA TYR A 37 -10.16 -6.26 -6.45
C TYR A 37 -8.88 -6.56 -5.68
N GLU A 38 -9.01 -6.74 -4.37
CA GLU A 38 -7.90 -7.21 -3.56
C GLU A 38 -8.38 -8.09 -2.41
N GLY A 39 -7.48 -8.95 -1.93
CA GLY A 39 -7.59 -9.61 -0.64
C GLY A 39 -7.22 -8.65 0.50
N PHE A 40 -6.20 -8.99 1.28
CA PHE A 40 -5.83 -8.20 2.46
C PHE A 40 -5.04 -6.92 2.14
N GLY A 41 -4.44 -6.78 0.96
CA GLY A 41 -3.68 -5.56 0.63
C GLY A 41 -2.40 -5.35 1.46
N LEU A 42 -1.63 -6.42 1.72
CA LEU A 42 -0.31 -6.33 2.39
C LEU A 42 0.62 -5.26 1.80
N PRO A 43 0.69 -5.07 0.47
CA PRO A 43 1.54 -4.04 -0.12
C PRO A 43 1.26 -2.60 0.36
N LEU A 44 0.01 -2.30 0.77
CA LEU A 44 -0.31 -1.00 1.38
C LEU A 44 0.39 -0.85 2.73
N LEU A 45 0.35 -1.90 3.57
CA LEU A 45 0.99 -1.90 4.89
C LEU A 45 2.52 -1.88 4.78
N GLU A 46 3.09 -2.59 3.80
CA GLU A 46 4.52 -2.58 3.50
C GLU A 46 5.01 -1.17 3.13
N ALA A 47 4.32 -0.51 2.20
CA ALA A 47 4.61 0.87 1.82
C ALA A 47 4.47 1.85 3.00
N MET A 48 3.38 1.74 3.77
CA MET A 48 3.17 2.58 4.96
C MET A 48 4.24 2.35 6.03
N SER A 49 4.69 1.10 6.22
CA SER A 49 5.73 0.76 7.19
C SER A 49 7.09 1.34 6.80
N CYS A 50 7.35 1.51 5.51
CA CYS A 50 8.54 2.19 4.98
C CYS A 50 8.40 3.72 4.97
N GLY A 51 7.30 4.27 5.50
CA GLY A 51 7.06 5.72 5.48
C GLY A 51 6.81 6.26 4.07
N THR A 52 6.32 5.43 3.16
CA THR A 52 5.91 5.83 1.81
C THR A 52 4.43 6.21 1.83
N PRO A 53 4.03 7.39 1.33
CA PRO A 53 2.62 7.72 1.21
C PRO A 53 1.94 6.81 0.18
N VAL A 54 0.66 6.51 0.40
CA VAL A 54 -0.11 5.55 -0.39
C VAL A 54 -1.27 6.24 -1.12
N LEU A 55 -1.40 5.95 -2.42
CA LEU A 55 -2.58 6.22 -3.24
C LEU A 55 -3.19 4.88 -3.67
N ALA A 56 -4.42 4.60 -3.26
CA ALA A 56 -5.06 3.30 -3.49
C ALA A 56 -6.43 3.46 -4.14
N SER A 57 -6.87 2.44 -4.89
CA SER A 57 -8.24 2.41 -5.40
C SER A 57 -9.26 2.43 -4.27
N ASP A 58 -10.38 3.11 -4.47
CA ASP A 58 -11.49 3.23 -3.54
C ASP A 58 -12.35 1.96 -3.53
N ILE A 59 -11.80 0.89 -2.95
CA ILE A 59 -12.46 -0.40 -2.78
C ILE A 59 -12.49 -0.79 -1.29
N GLY A 60 -13.42 -1.68 -0.92
CA GLY A 60 -13.64 -2.08 0.46
C GLY A 60 -12.36 -2.56 1.18
N ALA A 61 -11.60 -3.45 0.55
CA ALA A 61 -10.34 -3.97 1.10
C ALA A 61 -9.34 -2.84 1.43
N HIS A 62 -9.12 -1.91 0.51
CA HIS A 62 -8.21 -0.79 0.75
C HIS A 62 -8.72 0.16 1.84
N ARG A 63 -10.04 0.44 1.86
CA ARG A 63 -10.68 1.27 2.90
C ARG A 63 -10.52 0.68 4.28
N GLU A 64 -10.73 -0.63 4.41
CA GLU A 64 -10.56 -1.36 5.67
C GLU A 64 -9.12 -1.29 6.16
N ILE A 65 -8.15 -1.52 5.27
CA ILE A 65 -6.74 -1.64 5.64
C ILE A 65 -6.10 -0.28 5.87
N ALA A 66 -6.28 0.66 4.95
CA ALA A 66 -5.66 1.97 5.03
C ALA A 66 -6.45 2.98 5.86
N SER A 67 -7.77 2.79 6.04
CA SER A 67 -8.64 3.76 6.71
C SER A 67 -8.43 5.18 6.15
N ASP A 68 -7.95 6.13 6.94
CA ASP A 68 -7.64 7.51 6.54
C ASP A 68 -6.14 7.78 6.30
N ALA A 69 -5.33 6.72 6.25
CA ALA A 69 -3.88 6.76 6.06
C ALA A 69 -3.44 6.68 4.58
N ALA A 70 -4.38 6.57 3.65
CA ALA A 70 -4.14 6.66 2.22
C ALA A 70 -5.01 7.73 1.57
N LEU A 71 -4.60 8.20 0.40
CA LEU A 71 -5.49 8.89 -0.53
C LEU A 71 -6.18 7.86 -1.41
N PHE A 72 -7.46 8.08 -1.74
CA PHE A 72 -8.24 7.15 -2.54
C PHE A 72 -8.69 7.76 -3.85
N PHE A 73 -8.81 6.92 -4.88
CA PHE A 73 -9.32 7.29 -6.20
C PHE A 73 -10.29 6.23 -6.74
N ASP A 74 -11.23 6.64 -7.58
CA ASP A 74 -12.15 5.72 -8.25
C ASP A 74 -11.38 4.81 -9.24
N PRO A 75 -11.36 3.47 -9.03
CA PRO A 75 -10.64 2.54 -9.89
C PRO A 75 -11.09 2.56 -11.36
N TYR A 76 -12.31 3.01 -11.64
CA TYR A 76 -12.87 3.07 -13.00
C TYR A 76 -12.65 4.43 -13.67
N SER A 77 -12.01 5.39 -13.00
CA SER A 77 -11.79 6.74 -13.50
C SER A 77 -10.31 7.11 -13.59
N VAL A 78 -9.76 7.00 -14.81
CA VAL A 78 -8.39 7.44 -15.12
C VAL A 78 -8.19 8.92 -14.82
N SER A 79 -9.22 9.75 -15.05
CA SER A 79 -9.19 11.18 -14.74
C SER A 79 -9.04 11.43 -13.25
N ASN A 80 -9.78 10.70 -12.42
CA ASN A 80 -9.68 10.83 -10.96
C ASN A 80 -8.34 10.31 -10.44
N LEU A 81 -7.82 9.19 -10.95
CA LEU A 81 -6.46 8.73 -10.64
C LEU A 81 -5.42 9.82 -10.94
N LYS A 82 -5.49 10.45 -12.12
CA LYS A 82 -4.58 11.53 -12.51
C LYS A 82 -4.68 12.74 -11.58
N GLU A 83 -5.89 13.14 -11.22
CA GLU A 83 -6.14 14.23 -10.27
C GLU A 83 -5.48 13.93 -8.93
N LYS A 84 -5.72 12.75 -8.36
CA LYS A 84 -5.17 12.33 -7.06
C LYS A 84 -3.66 12.14 -7.07
N LEU A 85 -3.11 11.66 -8.18
CA LEU A 85 -1.66 11.63 -8.41
C LEU A 85 -1.06 13.04 -8.36
N ASN A 86 -1.64 14.00 -9.08
CA ASN A 86 -1.15 15.37 -9.08
C ASN A 86 -1.30 16.04 -7.71
N GLU A 87 -2.41 15.78 -7.01
CA GLU A 87 -2.68 16.26 -5.67
C GLU A 87 -1.55 15.86 -4.71
N ILE A 88 -1.26 14.55 -4.63
CA ILE A 88 -0.26 14.01 -3.69
C ILE A 88 1.17 14.35 -4.08
N ILE A 89 1.50 14.42 -5.37
CA ILE A 89 2.85 14.79 -5.84
C ILE A 89 3.14 16.28 -5.59
N SER A 90 2.13 17.15 -5.71
CA SER A 90 2.33 18.60 -5.57
C SER A 90 2.31 19.07 -4.11
N GLN A 91 1.64 18.34 -3.22
CA GLN A 91 1.45 18.77 -1.83
C GLN A 91 2.34 18.02 -0.85
N LYS A 92 3.45 18.66 -0.43
CA LYS A 92 4.40 18.08 0.54
C LYS A 92 3.75 17.80 1.90
N ASP A 93 2.87 18.68 2.37
CA ASP A 93 2.19 18.53 3.66
C ASP A 93 1.18 17.38 3.67
N LEU A 94 0.47 17.19 2.55
CA LEU A 94 -0.40 16.01 2.37
C LEU A 94 0.41 14.71 2.48
N ARG A 95 1.55 14.62 1.79
CA ARG A 95 2.44 13.44 1.91
C ARG A 95 2.91 13.22 3.33
N LYS A 96 3.39 14.26 4.01
CA LYS A 96 3.86 14.16 5.40
C LYS A 96 2.75 13.63 6.31
N ARG A 97 1.53 14.17 6.18
CA ARG A 97 0.37 13.71 6.95
C ARG A 97 0.02 12.25 6.67
N LEU A 98 0.04 11.82 5.40
CA LEU A 98 -0.24 10.43 5.04
C LEU A 98 0.84 9.47 5.58
N VAL A 99 2.11 9.87 5.56
CA VAL A 99 3.20 9.09 6.18
C VAL A 99 2.98 8.94 7.68
N GLU A 100 2.70 10.05 8.38
CA GLU A 100 2.44 10.02 9.83
C GLU A 100 1.25 9.13 10.19
N LYS A 101 0.17 9.18 9.39
CA LYS A 101 -1.00 8.31 9.58
C LYS A 101 -0.67 6.86 9.24
N GLY A 102 0.06 6.59 8.17
CA GLY A 102 0.48 5.25 7.75
C GLY A 102 1.31 4.56 8.82
N LEU A 103 2.33 5.25 9.34
CA LEU A 103 3.18 4.75 10.43
C LEU A 103 2.41 4.48 11.73
N LYS A 104 1.29 5.17 11.96
CA LYS A 104 0.38 4.87 13.07
C LYS A 104 -0.49 3.65 12.75
N ARG A 105 -1.09 3.62 11.56
CA ARG A 105 -2.02 2.58 11.09
C ARG A 105 -1.38 1.19 11.09
N VAL A 106 -0.13 1.07 10.64
CA VAL A 106 0.57 -0.22 10.58
C VAL A 106 0.72 -0.88 11.95
N LYS A 107 0.69 -0.12 13.05
CA LYS A 107 0.78 -0.65 14.42
C LYS A 107 -0.44 -1.44 14.85
N ASP A 108 -1.58 -1.28 14.15
CA ASP A 108 -2.79 -2.05 14.41
C ASP A 108 -2.67 -3.51 13.93
N PHE A 109 -1.66 -3.79 13.09
CA PHE A 109 -1.43 -5.08 12.45
C PHE A 109 -0.15 -5.74 12.98
N SER A 110 -0.24 -7.03 13.29
CA SER A 110 0.90 -7.79 13.80
C SER A 110 0.75 -9.27 13.47
N TRP A 111 1.75 -9.84 12.81
CA TRP A 111 1.81 -11.28 12.55
C TRP A 111 1.73 -12.11 13.83
N LEU A 112 2.37 -11.65 14.92
CA LEU A 112 2.29 -12.32 16.21
C LEU A 112 0.87 -12.30 16.80
N LYS A 113 0.17 -11.17 16.67
CA LYS A 113 -1.24 -11.07 17.07
C LYS A 113 -2.10 -12.02 16.23
N THR A 114 -1.94 -12.01 14.91
CA THR A 114 -2.64 -12.93 14.00
C THR A 114 -2.42 -14.38 14.42
N ALA A 115 -1.17 -14.80 14.61
CA ALA A 115 -0.85 -16.18 15.02
C ALA A 115 -1.50 -16.56 16.35
N ARG A 116 -1.45 -15.67 17.36
CA ARG A 116 -2.07 -15.91 18.68
C ARG A 116 -3.59 -16.01 18.60
N GLU A 117 -4.25 -15.11 17.88
CA GLU A 117 -5.71 -15.13 17.74
C GLU A 117 -6.17 -16.34 16.92
N THR A 118 -5.43 -16.72 15.87
CA THR A 118 -5.71 -17.95 15.11
C THR A 118 -5.58 -19.20 16.00
N LEU A 119 -4.52 -19.29 16.81
CA LEU A 119 -4.31 -20.41 17.73
C LEU A 119 -5.48 -20.55 18.72
N LYS A 120 -5.95 -19.45 19.31
CA LYS A 120 -7.12 -19.45 20.23
C LYS A 120 -8.37 -20.03 19.58
N VAL A 121 -8.59 -19.80 18.28
CA VAL A 121 -9.75 -20.36 17.57
C VAL A 121 -9.58 -21.87 17.38
N TYR A 122 -8.39 -22.33 17.04
CA TYR A 122 -8.10 -23.77 16.93
C TYR A 122 -8.27 -24.49 18.27
N GLU A 123 -7.77 -23.90 19.36
CA GLU A 123 -7.92 -24.45 20.70
C GLU A 123 -9.39 -24.62 21.10
N LYS A 124 -10.28 -23.69 20.73
CA LYS A 124 -11.73 -23.78 21.02
C LYS A 124 -12.49 -24.86 20.25
N ILE A 125 -11.95 -25.34 19.14
CA ILE A 125 -12.61 -26.33 18.27
C ILE A 125 -12.05 -27.72 18.55
N LEU A 126 -10.76 -27.82 18.88
CA LEU A 126 -10.07 -29.08 19.13
C LEU A 126 -10.16 -29.54 20.59
N PHE A 127 -10.44 -28.63 21.53
CA PHE A 127 -10.61 -28.90 22.96
C PHE A 127 -11.91 -28.28 23.48
#